data_AF-W7BXR6-F1
#
_entry.id   AF-W7BXR6-F1
#
_cell.length_a   1.000
_cell.length_b   1.000
_cell.length_c   1.000
_cell.angle_alpha   90.00
_cell.angle_beta   90.00
_cell.angle_gamma   90.00
#
_symmetry.space_group_name_H-M   'P 1'
#
loop_
_entity.id
_entity.type
_entity.pdbx_description
1 polymer ?
#
loop_
_entity_poly.entity_id
_entity_poly.type
_entity_poly.pdbx_seq_one_letter_code
_entity_poly.pdbx_strand_id
1 'polypeptide(L)'
;MPRIDIGEVRYFVEHFLRESQKLKEALTNYRKAVAKIVADNEIKGEIADSAKDYYEMVHYPIVDTTKACMTDAEEILKKYTTDFHNQVDPSMNARIDSDELQELQGEIRKCQNRYEDLLVKMKSMAGGSSLGQQIGMQLGMQTAMGQLQHEMQIIERYVDFDTSHQNVMYDVLKKLYQVKQGLAEIQSSKAFNTVSHTFNTKAL
;
A
#
# COMPACT_ATOMS: atom_id res chain seq x y z
N MET A 1 17.00 5.34 -3.53
CA MET A 1 15.55 5.00 -3.61
C MET A 1 15.06 4.64 -2.21
N PRO A 2 13.75 4.57 -1.91
CA PRO A 2 13.31 4.32 -0.54
C PRO A 2 13.53 2.86 -0.12
N ARG A 3 14.00 2.68 1.11
CA ARG A 3 14.05 1.38 1.81
C ARG A 3 12.63 0.96 2.18
N ILE A 4 12.22 -0.24 1.82
CA ILE A 4 10.90 -0.79 2.21
C ILE A 4 11.09 -1.95 3.18
N ASP A 5 10.44 -1.84 4.34
CA ASP A 5 10.22 -2.95 5.26
C ASP A 5 8.83 -3.53 5.00
N ILE A 6 8.74 -4.73 4.42
CA ILE A 6 7.44 -5.35 4.10
C ILE A 6 6.61 -5.63 5.37
N GLY A 7 7.28 -5.79 6.52
CA GLY A 7 6.61 -5.93 7.80
C GLY A 7 5.82 -4.67 8.16
N GLU A 8 6.40 -3.49 7.94
CA GLU A 8 5.72 -2.20 8.15
C GLU A 8 4.55 -2.01 7.18
N VAL A 9 4.73 -2.39 5.92
CA VAL A 9 3.67 -2.32 4.90
C VAL A 9 2.50 -3.21 5.31
N ARG A 10 2.76 -4.46 5.72
CA ARG A 10 1.70 -5.38 6.15
C ARG A 10 0.99 -4.89 7.40
N TYR A 11 1.74 -4.38 8.38
CA TYR A 11 1.16 -3.77 9.56
C TYR A 11 0.24 -2.58 9.20
N PHE A 12 0.69 -1.71 8.30
CA PHE A 12 -0.11 -0.61 7.77
C PHE A 12 -1.38 -1.13 7.10
N VAL A 13 -1.28 -2.14 6.23
CA VAL A 13 -2.45 -2.72 5.57
C VAL A 13 -3.44 -3.29 6.58
N GLU A 14 -2.99 -4.09 7.55
CA GLU A 14 -3.86 -4.64 8.60
C GLU A 14 -4.52 -3.55 9.45
N HIS A 15 -3.80 -2.48 9.76
CA HIS A 15 -4.36 -1.34 10.46
C HIS A 15 -5.40 -0.61 9.59
N PHE A 16 -5.08 -0.35 8.32
CA PHE A 16 -5.98 0.28 7.36
C PHE A 16 -7.27 -0.52 7.19
N LEU A 17 -7.19 -1.85 7.02
CA LEU A 17 -8.37 -2.71 6.88
C LEU A 17 -9.31 -2.59 8.10
N ARG A 18 -8.75 -2.53 9.32
CA ARG A 18 -9.54 -2.39 10.54
C ARG A 18 -10.21 -1.03 10.64
N GLU A 19 -9.46 0.06 10.42
CA GLU A 19 -10.01 1.42 10.51
C GLU A 19 -11.01 1.71 9.38
N SER A 20 -10.76 1.19 8.18
CA SER A 20 -11.67 1.26 7.04
C SER A 20 -13.02 0.61 7.35
N GLN A 21 -13.04 -0.56 8.00
CA GLN A 21 -14.29 -1.21 8.41
C GLN A 21 -15.06 -0.38 9.42
N LYS A 22 -14.40 0.15 10.46
CA LYS A 22 -15.04 1.05 11.44
C LYS A 22 -15.66 2.27 10.76
N LEU A 23 -14.95 2.88 9.81
CA LEU A 23 -15.46 4.02 9.06
C LEU A 23 -16.67 3.64 8.21
N LYS A 24 -16.63 2.52 7.49
CA LYS A 24 -17.76 2.02 6.69
C LYS A 24 -18.99 1.73 7.55
N GLU A 25 -18.82 1.19 8.75
CA GLU A 25 -19.90 0.98 9.72
C GLU A 25 -20.49 2.30 10.21
N ALA A 26 -19.65 3.26 10.60
CA ALA A 26 -20.09 4.59 11.03
C ALA A 26 -20.89 5.30 9.92
N LEU A 27 -20.40 5.27 8.68
CA LEU A 27 -21.08 5.82 7.51
C LEU A 27 -22.40 5.11 7.20
N THR A 28 -22.47 3.80 7.41
CA THR A 28 -23.70 3.02 7.24
C THR A 28 -24.74 3.41 8.29
N ASN A 29 -24.33 3.59 9.55
CA ASN A 29 -25.21 4.04 10.62
C ASN A 29 -25.69 5.48 10.39
N TYR A 30 -24.80 6.36 9.94
CA TYR A 30 -25.16 7.71 9.52
C TYR A 30 -26.21 7.70 8.41
N ARG A 31 -26.00 6.94 7.33
CA ARG A 31 -26.97 6.81 6.23
C ARG A 31 -28.32 6.30 6.72
N LYS A 32 -28.34 5.31 7.62
CA LYS A 32 -29.58 4.79 8.23
C LYS A 32 -30.32 5.85 9.04
N ALA A 33 -29.61 6.66 9.83
CA ALA A 33 -30.21 7.74 10.60
C ALA A 33 -30.84 8.79 9.67
N VAL A 34 -30.12 9.19 8.62
CA VAL A 34 -30.64 10.12 7.61
C VAL A 34 -31.84 9.53 6.88
N ALA A 35 -31.80 8.25 6.48
CA ALA A 35 -32.91 7.58 5.82
C ALA A 35 -34.19 7.55 6.68
N LYS A 36 -34.07 7.45 8.01
CA LYS A 36 -35.23 7.56 8.90
C LYS A 36 -35.85 8.96 8.84
N ILE A 37 -35.03 10.01 8.84
CA ILE A 37 -35.49 11.41 8.76
C ILE A 37 -36.16 11.67 7.40
N VAL A 38 -35.56 11.18 6.33
CA VAL A 38 -36.09 11.34 4.97
C VAL A 38 -37.43 10.61 4.80
N ALA A 39 -37.53 9.38 5.30
CA ALA A 39 -38.76 8.59 5.23
C ALA A 39 -39.84 9.00 6.24
N ASP A 40 -39.52 9.89 7.20
CA ASP A 40 -40.47 10.35 8.21
C ASP A 40 -41.53 11.25 7.57
N ASN A 41 -42.78 10.80 7.58
CA ASN A 41 -43.90 11.54 7.02
C ASN A 41 -44.50 12.55 8.01
N GLU A 42 -44.10 12.60 9.28
CA GLU A 42 -44.58 13.59 10.24
C GLU A 42 -43.81 14.90 10.12
N ILE A 43 -42.53 14.83 9.77
CA ILE A 43 -41.67 15.99 9.52
C ILE A 43 -42.01 16.57 8.13
N LYS A 44 -42.84 17.61 8.08
CA LYS A 44 -43.30 18.26 6.84
C LYS A 44 -43.10 19.77 6.86
N GLY A 45 -43.16 20.37 5.67
CA GLY A 45 -43.05 21.80 5.45
C GLY A 45 -41.83 22.13 4.60
N GLU A 46 -41.83 23.30 3.96
CA GLU A 46 -40.84 23.67 2.93
C GLU A 46 -39.38 23.54 3.43
N ILE A 47 -39.13 23.89 4.69
CA ILE A 47 -37.82 23.71 5.35
C ILE A 47 -37.45 22.22 5.44
N ALA A 48 -38.36 21.41 5.98
CA ALA A 48 -38.15 19.98 6.17
C ALA A 48 -37.94 19.25 4.85
N ASP A 49 -38.78 19.54 3.86
CA ASP A 49 -38.70 18.92 2.53
C ASP A 49 -37.36 19.29 1.86
N SER A 50 -36.95 20.57 1.91
CA SER A 50 -35.64 20.98 1.38
C SER A 50 -34.45 20.33 2.09
N ALA A 51 -34.56 20.09 3.41
CA ALA A 51 -33.51 19.42 4.17
C ALA A 51 -33.40 17.94 3.80
N LYS A 52 -34.53 17.26 3.59
CA LYS A 52 -34.55 15.87 3.12
C LYS A 52 -33.92 15.74 1.74
N ASP A 53 -34.29 16.62 0.81
CA ASP A 53 -33.69 16.67 -0.53
C ASP A 53 -32.18 16.92 -0.46
N TYR A 54 -31.73 17.84 0.40
CA TYR A 54 -30.31 18.12 0.60
C TYR A 54 -29.55 16.89 1.12
N TYR A 55 -30.10 16.18 2.09
CA TYR A 55 -29.48 14.95 2.58
C TYR A 55 -29.40 13.85 1.52
N GLU A 56 -30.46 13.64 0.73
CA GLU A 56 -30.44 12.64 -0.34
C GLU A 56 -29.49 13.03 -1.47
N MET A 57 -29.50 14.28 -1.92
CA MET A 57 -28.75 14.70 -3.09
C MET A 57 -27.26 14.96 -2.81
N VAL A 58 -26.91 15.36 -1.59
CA VAL A 58 -25.53 15.77 -1.26
C VAL A 58 -24.85 14.77 -0.34
N HIS A 59 -25.51 14.39 0.75
CA HIS A 59 -24.88 13.53 1.75
C HIS A 59 -24.79 12.06 1.30
N TYR A 60 -25.82 11.51 0.62
CA TYR A 60 -25.76 10.12 0.17
C TYR A 60 -24.64 9.83 -0.83
N PRO A 61 -24.41 10.64 -1.88
CA PRO A 61 -23.29 10.41 -2.80
C PRO A 61 -21.92 10.46 -2.11
N ILE A 62 -21.73 11.38 -1.15
CA ILE A 62 -20.48 11.48 -0.39
C ILE A 62 -20.26 10.22 0.45
N VAL A 63 -21.29 9.76 1.15
CA VAL A 63 -21.24 8.53 1.95
C VAL A 63 -20.92 7.31 1.07
N ASP A 64 -21.64 7.14 -0.04
CA ASP A 64 -21.46 5.99 -0.93
C ASP A 64 -20.09 6.01 -1.60
N THR A 65 -19.65 7.16 -2.09
CA THR A 65 -18.33 7.32 -2.72
C THR A 65 -17.23 7.04 -1.72
N THR A 66 -17.35 7.53 -0.47
CA THR A 66 -16.36 7.25 0.57
C THR A 66 -16.27 5.74 0.86
N LYS A 67 -17.41 5.06 1.00
CA LYS A 67 -17.44 3.60 1.22
C LYS A 67 -16.87 2.81 0.04
N ALA A 68 -17.14 3.25 -1.19
CA ALA A 68 -16.57 2.64 -2.39
C ALA A 68 -15.04 2.83 -2.43
N CYS A 69 -14.53 4.04 -2.17
CA CYS A 69 -13.09 4.30 -2.09
C CYS A 69 -12.39 3.42 -1.06
N MET A 70 -13.01 3.24 0.11
CA MET A 70 -12.49 2.36 1.15
C MET A 70 -12.42 0.91 0.67
N THR A 71 -13.45 0.43 -0.02
CA THR A 71 -13.49 -0.95 -0.56
C THR A 71 -12.43 -1.15 -1.65
N ASP A 72 -12.34 -0.22 -2.60
CA ASP A 72 -11.31 -0.23 -3.65
C ASP A 72 -9.90 -0.25 -3.04
N ALA A 73 -9.65 0.60 -2.03
CA ALA A 73 -8.36 0.66 -1.33
C ALA A 73 -8.03 -0.65 -0.61
N GLU A 74 -9.00 -1.26 0.09
CA GLU A 74 -8.82 -2.55 0.75
C GLU A 74 -8.41 -3.65 -0.24
N GLU A 75 -9.05 -3.70 -1.41
CA GLU A 75 -8.74 -4.68 -2.46
C GLU A 75 -7.34 -4.46 -3.04
N ILE A 76 -6.99 -3.23 -3.37
CA ILE A 76 -5.67 -2.88 -3.91
C ILE A 76 -4.58 -3.21 -2.88
N LEU A 77 -4.75 -2.87 -1.61
CA LEU A 77 -3.75 -3.15 -0.56
C LEU A 77 -3.57 -4.65 -0.30
N LYS A 78 -4.66 -5.42 -0.28
CA LYS A 78 -4.60 -6.88 -0.15
C LYS A 78 -3.90 -7.52 -1.35
N LYS A 79 -4.18 -7.02 -2.54
CA LYS A 79 -3.52 -7.48 -3.75
C LYS A 79 -2.03 -7.14 -3.72
N TYR A 80 -1.66 -5.92 -3.35
CA TYR A 80 -0.27 -5.50 -3.23
C TYR A 80 0.55 -6.41 -2.31
N THR A 81 0.04 -6.74 -1.11
CA THR A 81 0.75 -7.64 -0.18
C THR A 81 0.82 -9.08 -0.68
N THR A 82 -0.21 -9.55 -1.38
CA THR A 82 -0.24 -10.88 -2.00
C THR A 82 0.74 -10.98 -3.16
N ASP A 83 0.75 -9.98 -4.04
CA ASP A 83 1.64 -9.92 -5.20
C ASP A 83 3.09 -9.79 -4.76
N PHE A 84 3.38 -9.00 -3.71
CA PHE A 84 4.72 -8.93 -3.13
C PHE A 84 5.21 -10.29 -2.62
N HIS A 85 4.37 -11.00 -1.85
CA HIS A 85 4.71 -12.32 -1.31
C HIS A 85 5.00 -13.33 -2.42
N ASN A 86 4.24 -13.27 -3.53
CA ASN A 86 4.36 -14.20 -4.64
C ASN A 86 5.52 -13.86 -5.60
N GLN A 87 5.81 -12.58 -5.80
CA GLN A 87 6.74 -12.12 -6.85
C GLN A 87 8.12 -11.76 -6.31
N VAL A 88 8.23 -11.31 -5.06
CA VAL A 88 9.48 -10.76 -4.50
C VAL A 88 10.12 -11.75 -3.53
N ASP A 89 9.51 -11.92 -2.36
CA ASP A 89 10.00 -12.81 -1.31
C ASP A 89 8.84 -13.32 -0.45
N PRO A 90 8.69 -14.64 -0.26
CA PRO A 90 7.70 -15.19 0.64
C PRO A 90 7.96 -14.87 2.14
N SER A 91 9.16 -14.41 2.48
CA SER A 91 9.56 -14.10 3.85
C SER A 91 8.74 -12.93 4.44
N MET A 92 8.12 -13.17 5.59
CA MET A 92 7.19 -12.22 6.22
C MET A 92 7.81 -10.89 6.67
N ASN A 93 9.15 -10.81 6.79
CA ASN A 93 9.91 -9.67 7.32
C ASN A 93 11.05 -9.22 6.38
N ALA A 94 10.92 -9.45 5.07
CA ALA A 94 11.94 -9.04 4.12
C ALA A 94 12.16 -7.52 4.18
N ARG A 95 13.42 -7.13 4.42
CA ARG A 95 13.87 -5.74 4.32
C ARG A 95 14.58 -5.59 3.01
N ILE A 96 14.06 -4.72 2.15
CA ILE A 96 14.61 -4.54 0.81
C ILE A 96 15.14 -3.13 0.70
N ASP A 97 16.43 -3.04 0.38
CA ASP A 97 17.10 -1.81 0.05
C ASP A 97 17.58 -1.90 -1.40
N SER A 98 16.96 -1.13 -2.28
CA SER A 98 17.31 -1.11 -3.70
C SER A 98 18.68 -0.46 -3.95
N ASP A 99 19.15 0.40 -3.05
CA ASP A 99 20.45 1.06 -3.20
C ASP A 99 21.60 0.08 -2.89
N GLU A 100 21.33 -0.96 -2.08
CA GLU A 100 22.26 -2.07 -1.80
C GLU A 100 22.54 -2.94 -3.05
N LEU A 101 21.72 -2.89 -4.11
CA LEU A 101 21.90 -3.75 -5.30
C LEU A 101 23.27 -3.54 -5.99
N GLN A 102 23.72 -2.29 -6.14
CA GLN A 102 25.03 -2.00 -6.73
C GLN A 102 26.18 -2.46 -5.82
N GLU A 103 26.01 -2.36 -4.50
CA GLU A 103 26.99 -2.82 -3.53
C GLU A 103 27.11 -4.35 -3.55
N LEU A 104 25.97 -5.06 -3.56
CA LEU A 104 25.91 -6.52 -3.70
C LEU A 104 26.55 -7.00 -5.01
N GLN A 105 26.30 -6.33 -6.14
CA GLN A 105 26.98 -6.64 -7.40
C GLN A 105 28.51 -6.51 -7.28
N GLY A 106 28.97 -5.47 -6.57
CA GLY A 106 30.38 -5.27 -6.28
C GLY A 106 30.97 -6.37 -5.39
N GLU A 107 30.26 -6.77 -4.35
CA GLU A 107 30.69 -7.83 -3.43
C GLU A 107 30.72 -9.21 -4.10
N ILE A 108 29.75 -9.53 -4.96
CA ILE A 108 29.79 -10.76 -5.77
C ILE A 108 31.03 -10.78 -6.67
N ARG A 109 31.33 -9.68 -7.36
CA ARG A 109 32.54 -9.61 -8.20
C ARG A 109 33.82 -9.78 -7.38
N LYS A 110 33.91 -9.15 -6.21
CA LYS A 110 35.05 -9.36 -5.29
C LYS A 110 35.14 -10.82 -4.83
N CYS A 111 34.02 -11.45 -4.53
CA CYS A 111 33.96 -12.85 -4.10
C CYS A 111 34.36 -13.80 -5.23
N GLN A 112 33.89 -13.55 -6.46
CA GLN A 112 34.28 -14.27 -7.68
C GLN A 112 35.78 -14.16 -7.93
N ASN A 113 36.35 -12.94 -7.89
CA ASN A 113 37.78 -12.73 -8.08
C ASN A 113 38.60 -13.48 -7.01
N ARG A 114 38.17 -13.44 -5.74
CA ARG A 114 38.79 -14.22 -4.67
C ARG A 114 38.69 -15.73 -4.90
N TYR A 115 37.62 -16.20 -5.54
CA TYR A 115 37.39 -17.62 -5.81
C TYR A 115 38.31 -18.11 -6.91
N GLU A 116 38.45 -17.34 -7.98
CA GLU A 116 39.42 -17.60 -9.04
C GLU A 116 40.86 -17.59 -8.51
N ASP A 117 41.21 -16.59 -7.69
CA ASP A 117 42.52 -16.54 -7.03
C ASP A 117 42.77 -17.75 -6.13
N LEU A 118 41.76 -18.20 -5.38
CA LEU A 118 41.85 -19.40 -4.54
C LEU A 118 42.07 -20.64 -5.40
N LEU A 119 41.33 -20.80 -6.51
CA LEU A 119 41.50 -21.92 -7.44
C LEU A 119 42.90 -21.93 -8.08
N VAL A 120 43.43 -20.77 -8.45
CA VAL A 120 44.81 -20.63 -8.97
C VAL A 120 45.83 -21.00 -7.89
N LYS A 121 45.65 -20.52 -6.65
CA LYS A 121 46.51 -20.87 -5.52
C LYS A 121 46.43 -22.35 -5.14
N MET A 122 45.25 -22.98 -5.23
CA MET A 122 45.11 -24.42 -5.01
C MET A 122 45.83 -25.24 -6.09
N LYS A 123 45.77 -24.80 -7.35
CA LYS A 123 46.52 -25.43 -8.45
C LYS A 123 48.04 -25.28 -8.30
N SER A 124 48.52 -24.19 -7.69
CA SER A 124 49.94 -23.94 -7.47
C SER A 124 50.49 -24.49 -6.14
N MET A 125 49.63 -24.71 -5.14
CA MET A 125 49.97 -25.33 -3.85
C MET A 125 49.73 -26.85 -3.86
N ALA A 126 50.51 -27.58 -4.64
CA ALA A 126 50.45 -29.05 -4.64
C ALA A 126 51.07 -29.71 -3.38
N GLY A 127 51.30 -29.00 -2.26
CA GLY A 127 51.99 -29.61 -1.10
C GLY A 127 51.97 -28.92 0.27
N GLY A 128 51.16 -27.89 0.54
CA GLY A 128 51.26 -27.11 1.79
C GLY A 128 50.01 -27.04 2.69
N SER A 129 48.81 -27.30 2.18
CA SER A 129 47.56 -27.15 2.94
C SER A 129 46.82 -28.47 3.03
N SER A 130 46.24 -28.79 4.19
CA SER A 130 45.45 -30.03 4.33
C SER A 130 44.22 -29.97 3.42
N LEU A 131 43.92 -31.08 2.75
CA LEU A 131 42.79 -31.21 1.82
C LEU A 131 41.46 -30.74 2.45
N GLY A 132 41.27 -30.99 3.76
CA GLY A 132 40.10 -30.53 4.51
C GLY A 132 39.98 -29.01 4.64
N GLN A 133 41.09 -28.27 4.82
CA GLN A 133 41.07 -26.80 4.83
C GLN A 133 40.72 -26.23 3.46
N GLN A 134 41.25 -26.83 2.38
CA GLN A 134 40.94 -26.41 1.01
C GLN A 134 39.46 -26.60 0.68
N ILE A 135 38.89 -27.77 1.00
CA ILE A 135 37.47 -28.08 0.81
C ILE A 135 36.59 -27.14 1.64
N GLY A 136 36.95 -26.89 2.91
CA GLY A 136 36.20 -26.00 3.79
C GLY A 136 36.13 -24.55 3.27
N MET A 137 37.26 -24.02 2.80
CA MET A 137 37.31 -22.67 2.19
C MET A 137 36.48 -22.59 0.90
N GLN A 138 36.56 -23.61 0.05
CA GLN A 138 35.79 -23.66 -1.19
C GLN A 138 34.28 -23.68 -0.93
N LEU A 139 33.81 -24.52 -0.01
CA LEU A 139 32.39 -24.62 0.37
C LEU A 139 31.88 -23.34 1.03
N GLY A 140 32.67 -22.75 1.93
CA GLY A 140 32.31 -21.47 2.56
C GLY A 140 32.11 -20.35 1.53
N MET A 141 32.98 -20.28 0.53
CA MET A 141 32.89 -19.24 -0.50
C MET A 141 31.74 -19.48 -1.49
N GLN A 142 31.50 -20.73 -1.88
CA GLN A 142 30.32 -21.10 -2.68
C GLN A 142 29.02 -20.75 -1.95
N THR A 143 28.96 -21.00 -0.63
CA THR A 143 27.81 -20.66 0.20
C THR A 143 27.58 -19.15 0.26
N ALA A 144 28.64 -18.37 0.52
CA ALA A 144 28.55 -16.91 0.55
C ALA A 144 28.14 -16.32 -0.80
N MET A 145 28.70 -16.83 -1.91
CA MET A 145 28.28 -16.42 -3.26
C MET A 145 26.80 -16.74 -3.52
N GLY A 146 26.34 -17.93 -3.13
CA GLY A 146 24.94 -18.32 -3.28
C GLY A 146 23.99 -17.41 -2.49
N GLN A 147 24.36 -17.02 -1.27
CA GLN A 147 23.60 -16.07 -0.45
C GLN A 147 23.51 -14.68 -1.10
N LEU A 148 24.65 -14.13 -1.54
CA LEU A 148 24.69 -12.83 -2.21
C LEU A 148 23.90 -12.83 -3.53
N GLN A 149 23.99 -13.91 -4.31
CA GLN A 149 23.19 -14.06 -5.54
C GLN A 149 21.70 -14.12 -5.26
N HIS A 150 21.30 -14.81 -4.20
CA HIS A 150 19.90 -14.88 -3.77
C HIS A 150 19.38 -13.51 -3.33
N GLU A 151 20.15 -12.77 -2.52
CA GLU A 151 19.81 -11.40 -2.12
C GLU A 151 19.67 -10.47 -3.32
N MET A 152 20.59 -10.52 -4.28
CA MET A 152 20.46 -9.75 -5.52
C MET A 152 19.17 -10.05 -6.28
N GLN A 153 18.80 -11.33 -6.42
CA GLN A 153 17.57 -11.72 -7.12
C GLN A 153 16.31 -11.18 -6.43
N ILE A 154 16.29 -11.13 -5.09
CA ILE A 154 15.19 -10.53 -4.33
C ILE A 154 15.09 -9.03 -4.65
N ILE A 155 16.21 -8.31 -4.63
CA ILE A 155 16.20 -6.87 -4.89
C ILE A 155 15.81 -6.57 -6.35
N GLU A 156 16.27 -7.37 -7.32
CA GLU A 156 15.85 -7.23 -8.74
C GLU A 156 14.34 -7.44 -8.90
N ARG A 157 13.79 -8.51 -8.31
CA ARG A 157 12.33 -8.75 -8.31
C ARG A 157 11.56 -7.62 -7.65
N TYR A 158 12.11 -7.02 -6.60
CA TYR A 158 11.51 -5.86 -5.96
C TYR A 158 11.49 -4.63 -6.87
N VAL A 159 12.55 -4.36 -7.62
CA VAL A 159 12.58 -3.25 -8.58
C VAL A 159 11.52 -3.43 -9.68
N ASP A 160 11.37 -4.66 -10.19
CA ASP A 160 10.32 -5.00 -11.16
C ASP A 160 8.91 -4.86 -10.54
N PHE A 161 8.76 -5.31 -9.29
CA PHE A 161 7.52 -5.17 -8.53
C PHE A 161 7.15 -3.70 -8.30
N ASP A 162 8.08 -2.85 -7.83
CA ASP A 162 7.85 -1.42 -7.62
C ASP A 162 7.42 -0.75 -8.92
N THR A 163 8.12 -1.03 -10.02
CA THR A 163 7.80 -0.50 -11.36
C THR A 163 6.40 -0.89 -11.82
N SER A 164 5.97 -2.13 -11.58
CA SER A 164 4.65 -2.63 -11.97
C SER A 164 3.51 -2.20 -11.06
N HIS A 165 3.80 -1.80 -9.82
CA HIS A 165 2.83 -1.39 -8.81
C HIS A 165 2.85 0.13 -8.52
N GLN A 166 3.46 0.92 -9.40
CA GLN A 166 3.44 2.37 -9.29
C GLN A 166 2.00 2.90 -9.42
N ASN A 167 1.66 3.88 -8.58
CA ASN A 167 0.40 4.62 -8.65
C ASN A 167 -0.87 3.77 -8.56
N VAL A 168 -0.80 2.55 -8.00
CA VAL A 168 -1.97 1.66 -7.84
C VAL A 168 -3.13 2.30 -7.06
N MET A 169 -2.85 3.33 -6.24
CA MET A 169 -3.83 4.08 -5.47
C MET A 169 -4.37 5.35 -6.14
N TYR A 170 -3.92 5.68 -7.36
CA TYR A 170 -4.23 6.97 -7.99
C TYR A 170 -5.74 7.23 -8.09
N ASP A 171 -6.51 6.24 -8.55
CA ASP A 171 -7.96 6.39 -8.73
C ASP A 171 -8.69 6.54 -7.39
N VAL A 172 -8.26 5.80 -6.36
CA VAL A 172 -8.78 5.94 -4.99
C VAL A 172 -8.53 7.35 -4.48
N LEU A 173 -7.31 7.85 -4.61
CA LEU A 173 -6.92 9.19 -4.16
C LEU A 173 -7.70 10.28 -4.90
N LYS A 174 -7.93 10.11 -6.21
CA LYS A 174 -8.72 11.03 -7.02
C LYS A 174 -10.18 11.09 -6.55
N LYS A 175 -10.82 9.95 -6.28
CA LYS A 175 -12.18 9.90 -5.75
C LYS A 175 -12.26 10.48 -4.33
N LEU A 176 -11.29 10.18 -3.46
CA LEU A 176 -11.22 10.76 -2.12
C LEU A 176 -11.02 12.27 -2.13
N TYR A 177 -10.30 12.81 -3.12
CA TYR A 177 -10.21 14.25 -3.31
C TYR A 177 -11.57 14.87 -3.63
N GLN A 178 -12.40 14.22 -4.45
CA GLN A 178 -13.77 14.67 -4.73
C GLN A 178 -14.64 14.62 -3.47
N VAL A 179 -14.54 13.55 -2.68
CA VAL A 179 -15.21 13.44 -1.36
C VAL A 179 -14.80 14.61 -0.45
N LYS A 180 -13.50 14.93 -0.39
CA LYS A 180 -12.99 16.06 0.40
C LYS A 180 -13.61 17.40 -0.04
N GLN A 181 -13.76 17.63 -1.35
CA GLN A 181 -14.41 18.84 -1.85
C GLN A 181 -15.88 18.90 -1.42
N GLY A 182 -16.64 17.81 -1.60
CA GLY A 182 -18.04 17.76 -1.17
C GLY A 182 -18.21 17.96 0.35
N LEU A 183 -17.29 17.43 1.16
CA LEU A 183 -17.29 17.68 2.61
C LEU A 183 -17.01 19.16 2.96
N ALA A 184 -16.09 19.81 2.23
CA ALA A 184 -15.81 21.22 2.44
C ALA A 184 -17.02 22.10 2.09
N GLU A 185 -17.77 21.73 1.05
CA GLU A 185 -19.01 22.38 0.69
C GLU A 185 -20.07 22.26 1.79
N ILE A 186 -20.27 21.05 2.35
CA ILE A 186 -21.16 20.83 3.51
C ILE A 186 -20.74 21.73 4.69
N GLN A 187 -19.44 21.75 5.03
CA GLN A 187 -18.92 22.54 6.14
C GLN A 187 -19.08 24.05 5.93
N SER A 188 -19.02 24.50 4.69
CA SER A 188 -19.16 25.92 4.35
C SER A 188 -20.57 26.49 4.60
N SER A 189 -21.57 25.62 4.83
CA SER A 189 -22.98 26.00 5.04
C SER A 189 -23.59 26.80 3.89
N LYS A 190 -22.95 26.85 2.72
CA LYS A 190 -23.43 27.58 1.52
C LYS A 190 -24.76 27.08 0.99
N ALA A 191 -25.06 25.80 1.22
CA ALA A 191 -26.34 25.22 0.84
C ALA A 191 -27.53 25.81 1.62
N PHE A 192 -27.32 26.31 2.84
CA PHE A 192 -28.42 26.84 3.65
C PHE A 192 -28.67 28.31 3.34
N ASN A 193 -29.87 28.64 2.87
CA ASN A 193 -30.29 30.00 2.65
C ASN A 193 -30.93 30.58 3.92
N THR A 194 -30.30 31.62 4.48
CA THR A 194 -30.76 32.25 5.73
C THR A 194 -32.02 33.10 5.57
N VAL A 195 -32.39 33.49 4.35
CA VAL A 195 -33.57 34.31 4.05
C VAL A 195 -34.80 33.42 3.83
N SER A 196 -34.68 32.34 3.05
CA SER A 196 -35.77 31.40 2.83
C SER A 196 -35.85 30.29 3.88
N HIS A 197 -34.84 30.17 4.75
CA HIS A 197 -34.68 29.08 5.71
C HIS A 197 -34.69 27.67 5.09
N THR A 198 -34.34 27.57 3.81
CA THR A 198 -34.33 26.31 3.03
C THR A 198 -32.95 25.97 2.52
N PHE A 199 -32.73 24.70 2.17
CA PHE A 199 -31.51 24.25 1.52
C PHE A 199 -31.62 24.38 -0.01
N ASN A 200 -30.54 24.83 -0.65
CA ASN A 200 -30.40 24.92 -2.09
C ASN A 200 -29.23 24.05 -2.57
N THR A 201 -29.56 22.95 -3.24
CA THR A 201 -28.59 22.00 -3.80
C THR A 201 -27.90 22.49 -5.08
N LYS A 202 -28.42 23.56 -5.73
CA LYS A 202 -27.83 24.18 -6.93
C LYS A 202 -26.78 25.24 -6.63
N ALA A 203 -26.60 25.59 -5.36
CA ALA A 203 -25.61 26.57 -4.89
C ALA A 203 -24.26 25.94 -4.50
N LEU A 204 -24.15 24.62 -4.70
CA LEU A 204 -22.98 23.79 -4.43
C LEU A 204 -22.17 23.61 -5.72
#